data_AF-A0A936G995-F1
#
_entry.id   AF-A0A936G995-F1
#
_cell.length_a   1.000
_cell.length_b   1.000
_cell.length_c   1.000
_cell.angle_alpha   90.00
_cell.angle_beta   90.00
_cell.angle_gamma   90.00
#
_symmetry.space_group_name_H-M   'P 1'
#
loop_
_entity.id
_entity.type
_entity.pdbx_description
1 polymer ?
#
loop_
_entity_poly.entity_id
_entity_poly.type
_entity_poly.pdbx_seq_one_letter_code
_entity_poly.pdbx_strand_id
1 'polypeptide(L)'
;MESTTREPLVLEGVPTFVLNATLDPATPFEEGKFVAENLADGYHIYVEGGAHSIYGWGNECPDDYITNFLVDGTLPSQREIVCTDWETEPYTFYTPNLPEKASDFDSLIDMIIAIEENLYYLPEFYFGDWEEETVIGCTYGGAYSFGLSPDGVAYAYDHCSMIPGVVLTGTASYNSNLYVFNSTLAVSGEKEGNLSYVYNYQTQTATLTGEYGGESINQTR
;
A
#
# COMPACT_ATOMS: atom_id res chain seq x y z
N MET A 1 -9.80 22.14 -31.88
CA MET A 1 -9.54 23.00 -30.70
C MET A 1 -8.20 23.67 -30.93
N GLU A 2 -8.16 24.99 -30.85
CA GLU A 2 -6.91 25.75 -30.93
C GLU A 2 -6.19 25.60 -29.59
N SER A 3 -4.98 25.03 -29.60
CA SER A 3 -4.18 24.89 -28.39
C SER A 3 -3.82 26.28 -27.89
N THR A 4 -4.33 26.67 -26.73
CA THR A 4 -3.89 27.90 -26.07
C THR A 4 -2.62 27.59 -25.31
N THR A 5 -1.47 27.99 -25.86
CA THR A 5 -0.21 27.95 -25.12
C THR A 5 -0.26 29.04 -24.05
N ARG A 6 -0.17 28.64 -22.78
CA ARG A 6 -0.02 29.60 -21.67
C ARG A 6 1.45 30.00 -21.59
N GLU A 7 1.71 31.30 -21.48
CA GLU A 7 3.05 31.79 -21.14
C GLU A 7 3.47 31.24 -19.77
N PRO A 8 4.75 30.90 -19.58
CA PRO A 8 5.24 30.37 -18.31
C PRO A 8 5.03 31.36 -17.15
N LEU A 9 4.82 30.82 -15.95
CA LEU A 9 4.72 31.62 -14.74
C LEU A 9 6.12 32.14 -14.35
N VAL A 10 6.34 33.44 -14.50
CA VAL A 10 7.57 34.10 -14.03
C VAL A 10 7.28 34.73 -12.67
N LEU A 11 7.78 34.11 -11.60
CA LEU A 11 7.67 34.60 -10.22
C LEU A 11 9.04 35.10 -9.75
N GLU A 12 9.31 36.41 -9.91
CA GLU A 12 10.60 37.00 -9.55
C GLU A 12 10.76 37.14 -8.03
N GLY A 13 11.97 36.84 -7.53
CA GLY A 13 12.35 37.05 -6.12
C GLY A 13 11.71 36.06 -5.14
N VAL A 14 11.08 34.99 -5.63
CA VAL A 14 10.49 33.93 -4.80
C VAL A 14 11.22 32.62 -5.09
N PRO A 15 12.14 32.18 -4.20
CA PRO A 15 12.76 30.87 -4.30
C PRO A 15 11.69 29.78 -4.35
N THR A 16 11.72 28.98 -5.42
CA THR A 16 10.74 27.92 -5.64
C THR A 16 11.48 26.60 -5.87
N PHE A 17 11.21 25.63 -5.01
CA PHE A 17 11.76 24.29 -5.14
C PHE A 17 10.78 23.40 -5.91
N VAL A 18 11.28 22.76 -6.96
CA VAL A 18 10.60 21.73 -7.72
C VAL A 18 11.27 20.41 -7.37
N LEU A 19 10.47 19.48 -6.85
CA LEU A 19 10.92 18.21 -6.31
C LEU A 19 10.37 17.08 -7.17
N ASN A 20 11.25 16.24 -7.73
CA ASN A 20 10.82 15.16 -8.62
C ASN A 20 11.64 13.88 -8.45
N ALA A 21 11.07 12.78 -8.94
CA ALA A 21 11.76 11.52 -9.12
C ALA A 21 11.79 11.16 -10.60
N THR A 22 12.88 10.57 -11.09
CA THR A 22 12.99 10.17 -12.51
C THR A 22 11.98 9.10 -12.92
N LEU A 23 11.44 8.33 -11.97
CA LEU A 23 10.38 7.33 -12.18
C LEU A 23 9.02 7.72 -11.56
N ASP A 24 8.79 9.01 -11.25
CA ASP A 24 7.52 9.48 -10.71
C ASP A 24 6.35 9.15 -11.68
N PRO A 25 5.39 8.29 -11.29
CA PRO A 25 4.31 7.84 -12.16
C PRO A 25 3.18 8.87 -12.32
N ALA A 26 3.08 9.86 -11.42
CA ALA A 26 1.98 10.82 -11.37
C ALA A 26 2.38 12.20 -11.90
N THR A 27 3.61 12.64 -11.63
CA THR A 27 4.19 13.89 -12.14
C THR A 27 5.53 13.63 -12.84
N PRO A 28 5.52 13.34 -14.15
CA PRO A 28 6.71 12.92 -14.88
C PRO A 28 7.89 13.90 -14.77
N PHE A 29 9.10 13.34 -14.71
CA PHE A 29 10.35 14.10 -14.54
C PHE A 29 10.50 15.29 -15.49
N GLU A 30 10.20 15.09 -16.78
CA GLU A 30 10.33 16.16 -17.78
C GLU A 30 9.38 17.33 -17.54
N GLU A 31 8.20 17.09 -16.94
CA GLU A 31 7.26 18.15 -16.58
C GLU A 31 7.78 18.97 -15.40
N GLY A 32 8.33 18.28 -14.39
CA GLY A 32 9.01 18.89 -13.26
C GLY A 32 10.19 19.77 -13.67
N LYS A 33 11.09 19.19 -14.48
CA LYS A 33 12.22 19.91 -15.07
C LYS A 33 11.75 21.13 -15.86
N PHE A 34 10.73 20.99 -16.70
CA PHE A 34 10.16 22.11 -17.46
C PHE A 34 9.67 23.22 -16.53
N VAL A 35 8.98 22.90 -15.44
CA VAL A 35 8.55 23.91 -14.45
C VAL A 35 9.76 24.62 -13.84
N ALA A 36 10.78 23.87 -13.40
CA ALA A 36 11.96 24.44 -12.76
C ALA A 36 12.74 25.39 -13.68
N GLU A 37 12.92 25.02 -14.96
CA GLU A 37 13.62 25.82 -15.96
C GLU A 37 12.89 27.13 -16.33
N ASN A 38 11.58 27.19 -16.12
CA ASN A 38 10.76 28.36 -16.44
C ASN A 38 10.54 29.30 -15.24
N LEU A 39 10.99 28.94 -14.04
CA LEU A 39 10.92 29.79 -12.85
C LEU A 39 12.14 30.71 -12.76
N ALA A 40 11.91 31.99 -12.45
CA ALA A 40 12.99 32.98 -12.30
C ALA A 40 13.98 32.62 -11.18
N ASP A 41 13.48 32.04 -10.09
CA ASP A 41 14.26 31.54 -8.95
C ASP A 41 13.94 30.05 -8.66
N GLY A 42 13.91 29.23 -9.72
CA GLY A 42 13.68 27.78 -9.64
C GLY A 42 14.88 26.99 -9.12
N TYR A 43 14.63 26.02 -8.26
CA TYR A 43 15.58 24.99 -7.81
C TYR A 43 14.98 23.62 -8.11
N HIS A 44 15.61 22.85 -8.99
CA HIS A 44 15.22 21.47 -9.26
C HIS A 44 16.04 20.53 -8.39
N ILE A 45 15.38 19.83 -7.48
CA ILE A 45 16.01 18.75 -6.69
C ILE A 45 15.32 17.47 -7.11
N TYR A 46 16.09 16.48 -7.52
CA TYR A 46 15.51 15.21 -7.95
C TYR A 46 16.34 14.01 -7.55
N VAL A 47 15.67 12.85 -7.52
CA VAL A 47 16.28 11.55 -7.23
C VAL A 47 16.26 10.66 -8.47
N GLU A 48 17.28 9.82 -8.63
CA GLU A 48 17.25 8.72 -9.61
C GLU A 48 16.33 7.59 -9.08
N GLY A 49 15.51 7.00 -9.95
CA GLY A 49 14.39 6.15 -9.52
C GLY A 49 13.27 6.95 -8.85
N GLY A 50 12.77 6.43 -7.73
CA GLY A 50 11.94 7.12 -6.73
C GLY A 50 10.44 7.23 -7.04
N ALA A 51 9.66 7.39 -5.97
CA ALA A 51 8.19 7.43 -6.00
C ALA A 51 7.64 8.84 -6.29
N HIS A 52 6.31 8.96 -6.30
CA HIS A 52 5.64 10.26 -6.33
C HIS A 52 5.85 11.01 -5.01
N SER A 53 6.47 12.19 -5.07
CA SER A 53 6.98 12.99 -3.93
C SER A 53 8.27 12.46 -3.28
N ILE A 54 9.22 13.36 -3.02
CA ILE A 54 10.57 13.02 -2.53
C ILE A 54 10.98 13.74 -1.24
N TYR A 55 10.09 14.52 -0.62
CA TYR A 55 10.35 15.22 0.64
C TYR A 55 9.59 14.59 1.80
N GLY A 56 10.25 14.47 2.97
CA GLY A 56 9.68 13.96 4.21
C GLY A 56 9.72 12.43 4.33
N TRP A 57 10.55 11.76 3.53
CA TRP A 57 10.68 10.30 3.52
C TRP A 57 11.87 9.80 4.35
N GLY A 58 12.63 10.69 4.99
CA GLY A 58 13.78 10.34 5.82
C GLY A 58 15.08 10.16 5.02
N ASN A 59 15.11 10.60 3.76
CA ASN A 59 16.31 10.58 2.92
C ASN A 59 17.01 11.94 3.03
N GLU A 60 18.23 11.94 3.56
CA GLU A 60 18.94 13.17 3.95
C GLU A 60 19.07 14.18 2.81
N CYS A 61 19.40 13.74 1.59
CA CYS A 61 19.66 14.67 0.49
C CYS A 61 18.50 15.61 0.16
N PRO A 62 17.29 15.15 -0.24
CA PRO A 62 16.17 16.06 -0.49
C PRO A 62 15.65 16.73 0.79
N ASP A 63 15.64 16.00 1.91
CA ASP A 63 15.07 16.49 3.17
C ASP A 63 15.87 17.65 3.76
N ASP A 64 17.20 17.58 3.70
CA ASP A 64 18.08 18.62 4.23
C ASP A 64 17.97 19.92 3.43
N TYR A 65 17.94 19.86 2.10
CA TYR A 65 17.81 21.10 1.29
C TYR A 65 16.51 21.84 1.60
N ILE A 66 15.40 21.11 1.70
CA ILE A 66 14.11 21.72 2.01
C ILE A 66 14.04 22.17 3.46
N THR A 67 14.54 21.38 4.39
CA THR A 67 14.54 21.72 5.82
C THR A 67 15.42 22.94 6.10
N ASN A 68 16.62 23.01 5.53
CA ASN A 68 17.52 24.16 5.67
C ASN A 68 16.90 25.45 5.10
N PHE A 69 16.12 25.36 4.02
CA PHE A 69 15.38 26.50 3.51
C PHE A 69 14.22 26.90 4.43
N LEU A 70 13.41 25.94 4.86
CA LEU A 70 12.23 26.21 5.70
C LEU A 70 12.60 26.72 7.11
N VAL A 71 13.69 26.21 7.68
CA VAL A 71 14.14 26.55 9.05
C VAL A 71 15.06 27.77 9.05
N ASP A 72 16.09 27.77 8.19
CA ASP A 72 17.16 28.76 8.24
C ASP A 72 17.11 29.78 7.09
N GLY A 73 16.20 29.61 6.13
CA GLY A 73 16.18 30.43 4.90
C GLY A 73 17.37 30.17 3.98
N THR A 74 18.09 29.07 4.18
CA THR A 74 19.31 28.75 3.42
C THR A 74 18.96 28.20 2.06
N LEU A 75 19.49 28.81 1.01
CA LEU A 75 19.30 28.36 -0.37
C LEU A 75 20.48 27.49 -0.82
N PRO A 76 20.25 26.47 -1.67
CA PRO A 76 21.33 25.73 -2.29
C PRO A 76 22.18 26.63 -3.19
N SER A 77 23.46 26.26 -3.34
CA SER A 77 24.38 26.96 -4.25
C SER A 77 24.12 26.65 -5.72
N GLN A 78 23.52 25.49 -6.01
CA GLN A 78 23.19 25.01 -7.34
C GLN A 78 21.69 25.07 -7.57
N ARG A 79 21.28 25.34 -8.82
CA ARG A 79 19.86 25.37 -9.21
C ARG A 79 19.33 23.99 -9.60
N GLU A 80 20.22 23.04 -9.89
CA GLU A 80 19.88 21.65 -10.19
C GLU A 80 20.71 20.75 -9.27
N ILE A 81 20.05 19.83 -8.59
CA ILE A 81 20.64 18.94 -7.57
C ILE A 81 20.13 17.53 -7.83
N VAL A 82 21.07 16.59 -7.93
CA VAL A 82 20.78 15.16 -8.08
C VAL A 82 21.10 14.47 -6.76
N CYS A 83 20.09 13.86 -6.16
CA CYS A 83 20.20 13.06 -4.97
C CYS A 83 20.30 11.57 -5.36
N THR A 84 21.45 10.96 -5.09
CA THR A 84 21.73 9.55 -5.44
C THR A 84 21.43 8.59 -4.30
N ASP A 85 21.28 9.11 -3.08
CA ASP A 85 21.03 8.31 -1.88
C ASP A 85 19.51 8.13 -1.69
N TRP A 86 18.88 7.48 -2.67
CA TRP A 86 17.46 7.19 -2.69
C TRP A 86 17.24 5.75 -3.18
N GLU A 87 16.29 5.03 -2.58
CA GLU A 87 15.96 3.68 -3.04
C GLU A 87 15.36 3.72 -4.45
N THR A 88 16.00 3.01 -5.38
CA THR A 88 15.66 3.12 -6.82
C THR A 88 14.31 2.51 -7.17
N GLU A 89 13.75 1.68 -6.31
CA GLU A 89 12.48 0.99 -6.52
C GLU A 89 11.32 1.94 -6.21
N PRO A 90 10.53 2.37 -7.21
CA PRO A 90 9.47 3.36 -7.01
C PRO A 90 8.17 2.71 -6.50
N TYR A 91 8.17 1.41 -6.20
CA TYR A 91 6.99 0.63 -5.86
C TYR A 91 7.18 -0.19 -4.60
N THR A 92 6.16 -0.20 -3.75
CA THR A 92 5.89 -1.32 -2.86
C THR A 92 5.49 -2.54 -3.71
N PHE A 93 5.59 -3.75 -3.15
CA PHE A 93 5.11 -4.95 -3.84
C PHE A 93 3.66 -4.74 -4.30
N TYR A 94 3.43 -4.86 -5.61
CA TYR A 94 2.08 -4.79 -6.17
C TYR A 94 1.26 -5.96 -5.66
N THR A 95 0.21 -5.68 -4.88
CA THR A 95 -0.81 -6.67 -4.51
C THR A 95 -1.79 -6.81 -5.67
N PRO A 96 -1.79 -7.94 -6.40
CA PRO A 96 -2.72 -8.15 -7.50
C PRO A 96 -4.17 -8.20 -6.99
N ASN A 97 -5.10 -7.75 -7.83
CA ASN A 97 -6.51 -8.00 -7.60
C ASN A 97 -6.79 -9.50 -7.50
N LEU A 98 -7.76 -9.86 -6.66
CA LEU A 98 -8.23 -11.24 -6.56
C LEU A 98 -8.69 -11.77 -7.93
N PRO A 99 -8.26 -12.97 -8.35
CA PRO A 99 -8.77 -13.65 -9.53
C PRO A 99 -10.28 -13.88 -9.47
N GLU A 100 -10.91 -14.04 -10.64
CA GLU A 100 -12.35 -14.33 -10.73
C GLU A 100 -12.72 -15.75 -10.29
N LYS A 101 -11.74 -16.64 -10.12
CA LYS A 101 -11.97 -18.05 -9.78
C LYS A 101 -10.96 -18.55 -8.75
N ALA A 102 -11.46 -19.33 -7.79
CA ALA A 102 -10.62 -20.03 -6.83
C ALA A 102 -9.62 -21.00 -7.49
N SER A 103 -9.95 -21.54 -8.67
CA SER A 103 -9.09 -22.45 -9.43
C SER A 103 -7.85 -21.79 -10.04
N ASP A 104 -7.80 -20.46 -10.06
CA ASP A 104 -6.70 -19.71 -10.68
C ASP A 104 -5.54 -19.49 -9.69
N PHE A 105 -5.70 -19.90 -8.43
CA PHE A 105 -4.63 -19.92 -7.43
C PHE A 105 -3.83 -21.23 -7.52
N ASP A 106 -2.51 -21.11 -7.34
CA ASP A 106 -1.59 -22.26 -7.31
C ASP A 106 -1.90 -23.21 -6.16
N SER A 107 -2.35 -22.67 -5.02
CA SER A 107 -2.75 -23.44 -3.85
C SER A 107 -3.80 -22.75 -2.99
N LEU A 108 -4.39 -23.51 -2.06
CA LEU A 108 -5.39 -22.99 -1.13
C LEU A 108 -4.80 -21.94 -0.18
N ILE A 109 -3.58 -22.16 0.35
CA ILE A 109 -2.91 -21.15 1.20
C ILE A 109 -2.65 -19.86 0.44
N ASP A 110 -2.37 -19.92 -0.87
CA ASP A 110 -2.18 -18.72 -1.69
C ASP A 110 -3.48 -17.94 -1.88
N MET A 111 -4.60 -18.64 -2.03
CA MET A 111 -5.92 -18.01 -2.04
C MET A 111 -6.22 -17.30 -0.72
N ILE A 112 -5.96 -17.95 0.42
CA ILE A 112 -6.22 -17.36 1.74
C ILE A 112 -5.30 -16.16 2.01
N ILE A 113 -4.01 -16.24 1.65
CA ILE A 113 -3.07 -15.11 1.72
C ILE A 113 -3.61 -13.94 0.87
N ALA A 114 -3.98 -14.19 -0.38
CA ALA A 114 -4.45 -13.11 -1.26
C ALA A 114 -5.73 -12.45 -0.75
N ILE A 115 -6.66 -13.20 -0.16
CA ILE A 115 -7.87 -12.63 0.47
C ILE A 115 -7.51 -11.75 1.66
N GLU A 116 -6.59 -12.20 2.53
CA GLU A 116 -6.13 -11.42 3.69
C GLU A 116 -5.42 -10.14 3.26
N GLU A 117 -4.48 -10.22 2.30
CA GLU A 117 -3.81 -9.06 1.74
C GLU A 117 -4.80 -8.08 1.11
N ASN A 118 -5.82 -8.58 0.39
CA ASN A 118 -6.84 -7.73 -0.21
C ASN A 118 -7.63 -6.95 0.84
N LEU A 119 -7.93 -7.56 1.99
CA LEU A 119 -8.60 -6.91 3.12
C LEU A 119 -7.67 -5.93 3.84
N TYR A 120 -6.41 -6.30 4.03
CA TYR A 120 -5.41 -5.45 4.67
C TYR A 120 -5.18 -4.13 3.91
N TYR A 121 -5.13 -4.19 2.57
CA TYR A 121 -4.92 -3.00 1.73
C TYR A 121 -6.21 -2.23 1.39
N LEU A 122 -7.35 -2.57 2.00
CA LEU A 122 -8.55 -1.73 1.89
C LEU A 122 -8.26 -0.34 2.46
N PRO A 123 -8.63 0.76 1.78
CA PRO A 123 -8.38 2.11 2.28
C PRO A 123 -8.95 2.35 3.68
N GLU A 124 -10.12 1.77 3.97
CA GLU A 124 -10.78 1.85 5.27
C GLU A 124 -9.98 1.17 6.38
N PHE A 125 -9.22 0.12 6.06
CA PHE A 125 -8.32 -0.53 7.00
C PHE A 125 -6.95 0.16 7.01
N TYR A 126 -6.26 0.24 5.87
CA TYR A 126 -4.88 0.70 5.76
C TYR A 126 -4.68 2.17 6.16
N PHE A 127 -5.66 3.03 5.87
CA PHE A 127 -5.64 4.45 6.22
C PHE A 127 -6.65 4.80 7.33
N GLY A 128 -7.30 3.80 7.92
CA GLY A 128 -8.26 3.99 9.01
C GLY A 128 -7.58 4.37 10.33
N ASP A 129 -8.31 5.08 11.19
CA ASP A 129 -7.87 5.40 12.56
C ASP A 129 -8.16 4.26 13.58
N TRP A 130 -9.01 3.32 13.17
CA TRP A 130 -9.44 2.15 13.96
C TRP A 130 -10.11 2.51 15.30
N GLU A 131 -10.63 3.72 15.46
CA GLU A 131 -11.23 4.16 16.73
C GLU A 131 -12.53 3.42 17.05
N GLU A 132 -13.28 3.03 16.02
CA GLU A 132 -14.53 2.27 16.13
C GLU A 132 -14.49 0.99 15.27
N GLU A 133 -15.35 0.03 15.62
CA GLU A 133 -15.54 -1.14 14.76
C GLU A 133 -16.10 -0.69 13.41
N THR A 134 -15.41 -1.08 12.34
CA THR A 134 -15.79 -0.78 10.97
C THR A 134 -16.31 -2.04 10.29
N VAL A 135 -17.40 -1.92 9.53
CA VAL A 135 -18.02 -3.01 8.76
C VAL A 135 -18.03 -2.64 7.29
N ILE A 136 -17.51 -3.55 6.45
CA ILE A 136 -17.38 -3.38 5.00
C ILE A 136 -18.06 -4.55 4.30
N GLY A 137 -18.78 -4.27 3.21
CA GLY A 137 -19.38 -5.31 2.38
C GLY A 137 -18.34 -5.98 1.48
N CYS A 138 -18.39 -7.31 1.36
CA CYS A 138 -17.50 -8.04 0.46
C CYS A 138 -18.05 -8.04 -0.98
N THR A 139 -17.15 -8.09 -1.97
CA THR A 139 -17.44 -7.88 -3.41
C THR A 139 -18.64 -8.65 -3.95
N TYR A 140 -18.83 -9.90 -3.51
CA TYR A 140 -19.88 -10.80 -3.97
C TYR A 140 -20.93 -11.13 -2.89
N GLY A 141 -20.93 -10.40 -1.78
CA GLY A 141 -21.90 -10.52 -0.70
C GLY A 141 -21.29 -10.81 0.67
N GLY A 142 -22.11 -10.63 1.70
CA GLY A 142 -21.67 -10.69 3.10
C GLY A 142 -20.87 -9.46 3.53
N ALA A 143 -20.27 -9.57 4.71
CA ALA A 143 -19.53 -8.48 5.32
C ALA A 143 -18.25 -8.97 6.03
N TYR A 144 -17.30 -8.06 6.14
CA TYR A 144 -16.09 -8.17 6.92
C TYR A 144 -16.08 -7.02 7.92
N SER A 145 -15.80 -7.31 9.19
CA SER A 145 -15.62 -6.28 10.21
C SER A 145 -14.25 -6.37 10.87
N PHE A 146 -13.77 -5.21 11.31
CA PHE A 146 -12.54 -5.09 12.08
C PHE A 146 -12.65 -3.99 13.12
N GLY A 147 -11.94 -4.14 14.23
CA GLY A 147 -11.87 -3.15 15.29
C GLY A 147 -10.79 -3.47 16.29
N LEU A 148 -10.46 -2.50 17.14
CA LEU A 148 -9.46 -2.66 18.18
C LEU A 148 -9.84 -3.77 19.18
N SER A 149 -8.81 -4.50 19.60
CA SER A 149 -8.87 -5.48 20.68
C SER A 149 -7.73 -5.23 21.68
N PRO A 150 -7.76 -5.80 22.90
CA PRO A 150 -6.73 -5.52 23.91
C PRO A 150 -5.29 -5.78 23.46
N ASP A 151 -5.09 -6.77 22.59
CA ASP A 151 -3.76 -7.20 22.14
C ASP A 151 -3.46 -6.86 20.66
N GLY A 152 -4.32 -6.07 20.00
CA GLY A 152 -4.17 -5.68 18.59
C GLY A 152 -5.51 -5.44 17.91
N VAL A 153 -5.86 -6.24 16.90
CA VAL A 153 -7.09 -6.07 16.09
C VAL A 153 -7.89 -7.35 16.07
N ALA A 154 -9.22 -7.25 16.21
CA ALA A 154 -10.15 -8.35 16.04
C ALA A 154 -10.90 -8.18 14.71
N TYR A 155 -11.20 -9.31 14.07
CA TYR A 155 -11.87 -9.36 12.78
C TYR A 155 -13.00 -10.39 12.78
N ALA A 156 -14.03 -10.14 11.99
CA ALA A 156 -15.11 -11.09 11.76
C ALA A 156 -15.46 -11.17 10.26
N TYR A 157 -15.77 -12.38 9.82
CA TYR A 157 -16.29 -12.68 8.49
C TYR A 157 -17.73 -13.14 8.66
N ASP A 158 -18.68 -12.41 8.09
CA ASP A 158 -20.09 -12.78 8.03
C ASP A 158 -20.49 -13.06 6.58
N HIS A 159 -20.41 -14.33 6.19
CA HIS A 159 -20.68 -14.80 4.83
C HIS A 159 -19.95 -13.99 3.74
N CYS A 160 -18.75 -13.49 4.06
CA CYS A 160 -17.95 -12.63 3.19
C CYS A 160 -17.47 -13.39 1.95
N SER A 161 -17.82 -12.91 0.77
CA SER A 161 -17.35 -13.47 -0.50
C SER A 161 -16.62 -12.41 -1.32
N MET A 162 -15.32 -12.61 -1.52
CA MET A 162 -14.47 -11.75 -2.36
C MET A 162 -14.06 -12.42 -3.67
N ILE A 163 -14.19 -13.75 -3.76
CA ILE A 163 -14.03 -14.55 -4.96
C ILE A 163 -15.36 -15.29 -5.17
N PRO A 164 -15.94 -15.29 -6.39
CA PRO A 164 -17.15 -16.05 -6.68
C PRO A 164 -17.00 -17.52 -6.27
N GLY A 165 -18.00 -18.04 -5.57
CA GLY A 165 -18.00 -19.45 -5.13
C GLY A 165 -17.18 -19.74 -3.86
N VAL A 166 -16.52 -18.73 -3.28
CA VAL A 166 -15.82 -18.83 -1.98
C VAL A 166 -16.50 -17.89 -1.00
N VAL A 167 -17.11 -18.45 0.04
CA VAL A 167 -17.79 -17.71 1.09
C VAL A 167 -17.14 -18.03 2.44
N LEU A 168 -16.63 -17.01 3.11
CA LEU A 168 -15.94 -17.11 4.38
C LEU A 168 -16.85 -16.67 5.53
N THR A 169 -16.92 -17.49 6.58
CA THR A 169 -17.57 -17.14 7.85
C THR A 169 -16.65 -17.53 8.99
N GLY A 170 -16.40 -16.64 9.94
CA GLY A 170 -15.45 -16.94 11.00
C GLY A 170 -14.88 -15.70 11.68
N THR A 171 -13.76 -15.87 12.36
CA THR A 171 -13.10 -14.80 13.11
C THR A 171 -11.61 -14.80 12.85
N ALA A 172 -10.99 -13.64 13.02
CA ALA A 172 -9.54 -13.53 13.04
C ALA A 172 -9.08 -12.54 14.11
N SER A 173 -7.80 -12.58 14.43
CA SER A 173 -7.14 -11.59 15.29
C SER A 173 -5.70 -11.36 14.86
N TYR A 174 -5.26 -10.12 14.98
CA TYR A 174 -3.87 -9.72 14.87
C TYR A 174 -3.35 -9.34 16.25
N ASN A 175 -2.25 -9.94 16.68
CA ASN A 175 -1.58 -9.60 17.92
C ASN A 175 -0.37 -8.69 17.63
N SER A 176 -0.41 -7.45 18.11
CA SER A 176 0.63 -6.44 17.85
C SER A 176 1.94 -6.69 18.60
N ASN A 177 1.91 -7.45 19.70
CA ASN A 177 3.11 -7.81 20.45
C ASN A 177 3.86 -8.99 19.80
N LEU A 178 3.10 -9.94 19.26
CA LEU A 178 3.63 -11.15 18.65
C LEU A 178 3.85 -11.01 17.14
N TYR A 179 3.23 -10.01 16.50
CA TYR A 179 3.20 -9.85 15.05
C TYR A 179 2.64 -11.10 14.35
N VAL A 180 1.56 -11.65 14.91
CA VAL A 180 0.90 -12.86 14.38
C VAL A 180 -0.56 -12.57 14.12
N PHE A 181 -0.99 -12.86 12.89
CA PHE A 181 -2.39 -12.95 12.50
C PHE A 181 -2.87 -14.40 12.60
N ASN A 182 -4.02 -14.63 13.24
CA ASN A 182 -4.65 -15.94 13.33
C ASN A 182 -6.09 -15.82 12.85
N SER A 183 -6.57 -16.80 12.10
CA SER A 183 -7.98 -16.89 11.73
C SER A 183 -8.52 -18.30 11.80
N THR A 184 -9.81 -18.41 12.06
CA THR A 184 -10.60 -19.64 11.98
C THR A 184 -11.76 -19.38 11.03
N LEU A 185 -11.77 -20.09 9.91
CA LEU A 185 -12.63 -19.82 8.77
C LEU A 185 -13.44 -21.07 8.41
N ALA A 186 -14.75 -20.97 8.44
CA ALA A 186 -15.64 -21.87 7.72
C ALA A 186 -15.76 -21.37 6.27
N VAL A 187 -15.42 -22.25 5.33
CA VAL A 187 -15.55 -21.98 3.88
C VAL A 187 -16.79 -22.71 3.36
N SER A 188 -17.59 -22.03 2.55
CA SER A 188 -18.72 -22.60 1.84
C SER A 188 -18.80 -22.07 0.39
N GLY A 189 -19.74 -22.59 -0.41
CA GLY A 189 -19.89 -22.26 -1.82
C GLY A 189 -19.60 -23.46 -2.72
N GLU A 190 -18.58 -23.36 -3.58
CA GLU A 190 -18.18 -24.44 -4.49
C GLU A 190 -17.52 -25.61 -3.75
N LYS A 191 -16.78 -25.31 -2.69
CA LYS A 191 -16.19 -26.29 -1.77
C LYS A 191 -16.40 -25.85 -0.34
N GLU A 192 -16.63 -26.82 0.53
CA GLU A 192 -16.83 -26.59 1.95
C GLU A 192 -15.58 -26.96 2.74
N GLY A 193 -15.34 -26.28 3.85
CA GLY A 193 -14.19 -26.57 4.71
C GLY A 193 -14.18 -25.80 6.02
N ASN A 194 -13.29 -26.22 6.92
CA ASN A 194 -12.96 -25.48 8.13
C ASN A 194 -11.44 -25.36 8.18
N LEU A 195 -10.96 -24.13 8.18
CA LEU A 195 -9.55 -23.78 8.05
C LEU A 195 -9.08 -22.96 9.25
N SER A 196 -7.88 -23.26 9.73
CA SER A 196 -7.12 -22.43 10.65
C SER A 196 -5.91 -21.90 9.92
N TYR A 197 -5.82 -20.57 9.80
CA TYR A 197 -4.72 -19.89 9.12
C TYR A 197 -3.95 -19.02 10.10
N VAL A 198 -2.62 -19.08 10.01
CA VAL A 198 -1.71 -18.28 10.83
C VAL A 198 -0.66 -17.64 9.93
N TYR A 199 -0.49 -16.33 10.05
CA TYR A 199 0.58 -15.58 9.40
C TYR A 199 1.46 -14.91 10.45
N ASN A 200 2.77 -15.12 10.36
CA ASN A 200 3.75 -14.46 11.22
C ASN A 200 4.49 -13.40 10.41
N TYR A 201 4.27 -12.12 10.71
CA TYR A 201 4.87 -11.00 9.99
C TYR A 201 6.37 -10.83 10.29
N GLN A 202 6.88 -11.38 11.41
CA GLN A 202 8.32 -11.35 11.70
C GLN A 202 9.10 -12.34 10.84
N THR A 203 8.57 -13.55 10.68
CA THR A 203 9.23 -14.61 9.91
C THR A 203 8.77 -14.67 8.47
N GLN A 204 7.71 -13.94 8.11
CA GLN A 204 7.05 -13.98 6.80
C GLN A 204 6.63 -15.40 6.42
N THR A 205 6.09 -16.15 7.39
CA THR A 205 5.65 -17.53 7.20
C THR A 205 4.16 -17.66 7.42
N ALA A 206 3.49 -18.35 6.49
CA ALA A 206 2.09 -18.68 6.55
C ALA A 206 1.90 -20.18 6.84
N THR A 207 0.90 -20.53 7.65
CA THR A 207 0.45 -21.92 7.80
C THR A 207 -1.06 -21.99 7.63
N LEU A 208 -1.52 -23.05 6.98
CA LEU A 208 -2.93 -23.34 6.77
C LEU A 208 -3.20 -24.81 7.12
N THR A 209 -4.12 -25.04 8.04
CA THR A 209 -4.50 -26.39 8.47
C THR A 209 -6.01 -26.54 8.48
N GLY A 210 -6.52 -27.77 8.37
CA GLY A 210 -7.94 -28.06 8.50
C GLY A 210 -8.46 -29.05 7.46
N GLU A 211 -9.68 -28.86 7.00
CA GLU A 211 -10.28 -29.64 5.92
C GLU A 211 -10.90 -28.73 4.87
N TYR A 212 -10.78 -29.09 3.59
CA TYR A 212 -11.38 -28.36 2.47
C TYR A 212 -11.71 -29.31 1.33
N GLY A 213 -12.95 -29.28 0.84
CA GLY A 213 -13.42 -30.17 -0.23
C GLY A 213 -13.35 -31.66 0.12
N GLY A 214 -13.38 -32.02 1.40
CA GLY A 214 -13.23 -33.39 1.88
C GLY A 214 -11.79 -33.89 2.00
N GLU A 215 -10.80 -33.03 1.77
CA GLU A 215 -9.38 -33.34 1.93
C GLU A 215 -8.79 -32.65 3.16
N SER A 216 -7.85 -33.32 3.84
CA SER A 216 -7.10 -32.71 4.94
C SER A 216 -6.03 -31.77 4.42
N ILE A 217 -5.98 -30.56 4.98
CA ILE A 217 -5.07 -29.48 4.60
C ILE A 217 -4.00 -29.33 5.68
N ASN A 218 -2.75 -29.30 5.24
CA ASN A 218 -1.58 -28.93 6.04
C ASN A 218 -0.52 -28.32 5.11
N GLN A 219 -0.58 -27.00 4.94
CA GLN A 219 0.25 -26.23 4.01
C GLN A 219 1.06 -25.18 4.78
N THR A 220 2.26 -24.90 4.30
CA THR A 220 3.16 -23.86 4.80
C THR A 220 3.72 -23.09 3.62
N ARG A 221 3.81 -21.77 3.73
CA ARG A 221 4.46 -20.88 2.77
C ARG A 221 5.47 -19.99 3.46
#